data_AF-A0AAE0AKY9-F1
#
_entry.id   AF-A0AAE0AKY9-F1
#
_cell.length_a   1.000
_cell.length_b   1.000
_cell.length_c   1.000
_cell.angle_alpha   90.00
_cell.angle_beta   90.00
_cell.angle_gamma   90.00
#
_symmetry.space_group_name_H-M   'P 1'
#
loop_
_entity.id
_entity.type
_entity.pdbx_description
1 polymer ?
#
loop_
_entity_poly.entity_id
_entity_poly.type
_entity_poly.pdbx_seq_one_letter_code
_entity_poly.pdbx_strand_id
1 'polypeptide(L)'
;MEEWERWDFGNKDDNITIMFSSLRFLEILKCPKLKVLPKQILQAPLDVLCINWCPILRDRYRKGIGKNWSDISHIPNIQIDEKYVQRDGRSAL
;
A
#
# COMPACT_ATOMS: atom_id res chain seq x y z
N MET A 1 6.19 -17.18 0.37
CA MET A 1 5.64 -16.21 -0.60
C MET A 1 6.81 -15.52 -1.33
N GLU A 2 7.76 -16.32 -1.85
CA GLU A 2 9.04 -15.78 -2.32
C GLU A 2 8.94 -15.21 -3.74
N GLU A 3 7.90 -15.51 -4.52
CA GLU A 3 7.90 -15.21 -5.96
C GLU A 3 7.04 -14.01 -6.37
N TRP A 4 6.37 -13.34 -5.43
CA TRP A 4 5.42 -12.25 -5.76
C TRP A 4 6.14 -10.90 -5.86
N GLU A 5 6.92 -10.72 -6.94
CA GLU A 5 7.58 -9.43 -7.20
C GLU A 5 6.60 -8.32 -7.60
N ARG A 6 5.51 -8.71 -8.25
CA ARG A 6 4.47 -7.84 -8.77
C ARG A 6 3.11 -8.44 -8.45
N TRP A 7 2.24 -7.59 -7.94
CA TRP A 7 0.82 -7.89 -7.84
C TRP A 7 0.17 -7.38 -9.13
N ASP A 8 -0.21 -8.27 -10.03
CA ASP A 8 -0.85 -7.92 -11.30
C ASP A 8 -2.32 -8.37 -11.29
N PHE A 9 -3.23 -7.45 -11.60
CA PHE A 9 -4.63 -7.75 -11.84
C PHE A 9 -4.79 -7.94 -13.34
N GLY A 10 -4.49 -9.16 -13.81
CA GLY A 10 -4.46 -9.44 -15.23
C GLY A 10 -5.78 -9.07 -15.92
N ASN A 11 -5.76 -7.97 -16.69
CA ASN A 11 -6.37 -7.89 -18.01
C ASN A 11 -5.80 -6.68 -18.78
N LYS A 12 -5.44 -6.88 -20.04
CA LYS A 12 -4.89 -5.86 -20.97
C LYS A 12 -5.97 -5.18 -21.81
N ASP A 13 -7.24 -5.49 -21.59
CA ASP A 13 -8.34 -4.86 -22.32
C ASP A 13 -8.77 -3.56 -21.61
N ASP A 14 -8.41 -2.43 -22.24
CA ASP A 14 -8.41 -1.06 -21.74
C ASP A 14 -9.79 -0.43 -21.39
N ASN A 15 -10.78 -1.19 -20.93
CA ASN A 15 -12.10 -0.62 -20.58
C ASN A 15 -12.73 -1.10 -19.25
N ILE A 16 -12.10 -2.01 -18.50
CA ILE A 16 -12.58 -2.39 -17.16
C ILE A 16 -11.49 -2.08 -16.13
N THR A 17 -11.51 -0.86 -15.60
CA THR A 17 -10.73 -0.55 -14.40
C THR A 17 -11.38 -1.26 -13.22
N ILE A 18 -10.80 -2.37 -12.78
CA ILE A 18 -11.19 -3.02 -11.52
C ILE A 18 -10.94 -2.01 -10.40
N MET A 19 -12.01 -1.48 -9.82
CA MET A 19 -11.96 -0.52 -8.73
C MET A 19 -12.43 -1.19 -7.45
N PHE A 20 -11.63 -1.13 -6.39
CA PHE A 20 -11.96 -1.70 -5.09
C PHE A 20 -12.80 -0.72 -4.27
N SER A 21 -14.04 -0.44 -4.71
CA SER A 21 -14.91 0.60 -4.14
C SER A 21 -15.29 0.41 -2.67
N SER A 22 -15.22 -0.81 -2.15
CA SER A 22 -15.55 -1.14 -0.75
C SER A 22 -14.34 -1.53 0.10
N LEU A 23 -13.12 -1.46 -0.45
CA LEU A 23 -11.92 -1.86 0.28
C LEU A 23 -11.50 -0.75 1.25
N ARG A 24 -11.78 -0.98 2.54
CA ARG A 24 -11.45 -0.05 3.63
C ARG A 24 -10.19 -0.44 4.41
N PHE A 25 -9.82 -1.71 4.40
CA PHE A 25 -8.67 -2.24 5.14
C PHE A 25 -7.82 -3.10 4.21
N LEU A 26 -6.50 -2.90 4.24
CA LEU A 26 -5.53 -3.73 3.53
C LEU A 26 -4.33 -4.04 4.42
N GLU A 27 -3.99 -5.31 4.54
CA GLU A 27 -2.75 -5.77 5.17
C GLU A 27 -1.87 -6.52 4.17
N ILE A 28 -0.59 -6.16 4.13
CA ILE A 28 0.46 -6.81 3.37
C ILE A 28 1.49 -7.37 4.35
N LEU A 29 1.60 -8.70 4.39
CA LEU A 29 2.35 -9.41 5.40
C LEU A 29 3.39 -10.35 4.78
N LYS A 30 4.66 -10.21 5.15
CA LYS A 30 5.76 -11.10 4.72
C LYS A 30 5.88 -11.25 3.19
N CYS A 31 5.81 -10.12 2.48
CA CYS A 31 6.01 -10.03 1.03
C CYS A 31 7.36 -9.35 0.72
N PRO A 32 8.50 -10.05 0.89
CA PRO A 32 9.83 -9.42 0.82
C PRO A 32 10.22 -8.94 -0.58
N LYS A 33 9.69 -9.57 -1.63
CA LYS A 33 9.99 -9.20 -3.03
C LYS A 33 8.97 -8.23 -3.65
N LEU A 34 7.85 -7.93 -2.97
CA LEU A 34 6.80 -7.09 -3.54
C LEU A 34 7.29 -5.65 -3.70
N LYS A 35 7.35 -5.18 -4.95
CA LYS A 35 8.03 -3.91 -5.27
C LYS A 35 7.15 -2.68 -5.09
N VAL A 36 5.86 -2.78 -5.37
CA VAL A 36 4.90 -1.67 -5.33
C VAL A 36 3.48 -2.21 -5.23
N LEU A 37 2.56 -1.43 -4.68
CA LEU A 37 1.12 -1.73 -4.73
C LEU A 37 0.53 -1.34 -6.10
N PRO A 38 -0.47 -2.08 -6.61
CA PRO A 38 -1.15 -1.73 -7.85
C PRO A 38 -1.92 -0.40 -7.72
N LYS A 39 -2.06 0.34 -8.82
CA LYS A 39 -2.77 1.62 -8.85
C LYS A 39 -4.22 1.50 -8.36
N GLN A 40 -4.89 0.39 -8.67
CA GLN A 40 -6.26 0.08 -8.29
C GLN A 40 -6.43 0.04 -6.76
N ILE A 41 -5.42 -0.45 -6.06
CA ILE A 41 -5.38 -0.49 -4.58
C ILE A 41 -5.09 0.90 -4.03
N LEU A 42 -4.14 1.61 -4.65
CA LEU A 42 -3.78 2.98 -4.27
C LEU A 42 -4.92 3.99 -4.52
N GLN A 43 -5.92 3.64 -5.32
CA GLN A 43 -7.13 4.44 -5.58
C GLN A 43 -8.35 3.97 -4.79
N ALA A 44 -8.23 2.90 -4.00
CA ALA A 44 -9.32 2.42 -3.18
C ALA A 44 -9.58 3.36 -1.99
N PRO A 45 -10.81 3.44 -1.45
CA PRO A 45 -11.14 4.25 -0.29
C PRO A 45 -10.65 3.59 1.02
N LEU A 46 -9.34 3.35 1.11
CA LEU A 46 -8.71 2.74 2.28
C LEU A 46 -8.77 3.67 3.49
N ASP A 47 -9.24 3.13 4.61
CA ASP A 47 -9.09 3.73 5.93
C ASP A 47 -7.80 3.29 6.60
N VAL A 48 -7.37 2.05 6.35
CA VAL A 48 -6.23 1.44 7.03
C VAL A 48 -5.37 0.67 6.03
N LEU A 49 -4.07 0.96 6.05
CA LEU A 49 -3.02 0.23 5.34
C LEU A 49 -1.97 -0.28 6.33
N CYS A 50 -1.77 -1.59 6.38
CA CYS A 50 -0.73 -2.24 7.17
C CYS A 50 0.30 -2.89 6.24
N ILE A 51 1.59 -2.57 6.41
CA ILE A 51 2.71 -3.18 5.66
C ILE A 51 3.71 -3.71 6.68
N ASN A 52 3.77 -5.03 6.83
CA ASN A 52 4.59 -5.68 7.86
C ASN A 52 5.54 -6.70 7.23
N TRP A 53 6.82 -6.63 7.58
CA TRP A 53 7.86 -7.54 7.07
C TRP A 53 7.98 -7.52 5.55
N CYS A 54 7.83 -6.34 4.95
CA CYS A 54 7.93 -6.10 3.51
C CYS A 54 9.01 -5.04 3.24
N PRO A 55 10.31 -5.38 3.30
CA PRO A 55 11.42 -4.42 3.23
C PRO A 55 11.36 -3.45 2.05
N ILE A 56 11.06 -3.95 0.84
CA ILE A 56 10.98 -3.09 -0.36
C ILE A 56 9.83 -2.09 -0.26
N LEU A 57 8.65 -2.53 0.17
CA LEU A 57 7.50 -1.65 0.34
C LEU A 57 7.71 -0.64 1.47
N ARG A 58 8.26 -1.08 2.61
CA ARG A 58 8.60 -0.20 3.73
C ARG A 58 9.49 0.95 3.27
N ASP A 59 10.56 0.66 2.54
CA ASP A 59 11.52 1.69 2.14
C ASP A 59 10.91 2.62 1.08
N ARG A 60 10.11 2.07 0.17
CA ARG A 60 9.40 2.82 -0.88
C ARG A 60 8.31 3.75 -0.32
N TYR A 61 7.58 3.29 0.68
CA TYR A 61 6.49 4.00 1.34
C TYR A 61 6.90 4.61 2.68
N ARG A 62 8.21 4.77 2.92
CA ARG A 62 8.72 5.41 4.13
C ARG A 62 8.27 6.87 4.17
N LYS A 63 7.62 7.28 5.25
CA LYS A 63 7.10 8.64 5.39
C LYS A 63 8.17 9.71 5.22
N GLY A 64 7.88 10.72 4.39
CA GLY A 64 8.73 11.90 4.15
C GLY A 64 9.95 11.69 3.24
N ILE A 65 10.37 10.44 3.00
CA ILE A 65 11.63 10.13 2.29
C ILE A 65 11.50 8.97 1.28
N GLY A 66 10.44 8.18 1.38
CA GLY A 66 10.12 7.12 0.43
C GLY A 66 9.60 7.71 -0.87
N LYS A 67 10.12 7.21 -2.00
CA LYS A 67 9.80 7.71 -3.36
C LYS A 67 8.30 7.73 -3.68
N ASN A 68 7.51 6.87 -3.04
CA ASN A 68 6.08 6.72 -3.31
C ASN A 68 5.21 7.03 -2.08
N TRP A 69 5.72 7.79 -1.12
CA TRP A 69 4.91 8.20 0.04
C TRP A 69 3.62 8.91 -0.37
N SER A 70 3.68 9.78 -1.37
CA SER A 70 2.52 10.50 -1.92
C SER A 70 1.40 9.59 -2.42
N ASP A 71 1.73 8.35 -2.80
CA ASP A 71 0.76 7.41 -3.36
C ASP A 71 -0.15 6.83 -2.27
N ILE A 72 0.29 6.85 -1.01
CA ILE A 72 -0.47 6.33 0.13
C ILE A 72 -0.81 7.38 1.19
N SER A 73 -0.24 8.59 1.10
CA SER A 73 -0.35 9.62 2.15
C SER A 73 -1.78 10.13 2.39
N HIS A 74 -2.70 9.85 1.48
CA HIS A 74 -4.12 10.19 1.63
C HIS A 74 -4.88 9.19 2.53
N ILE A 75 -4.33 8.00 2.80
CA ILE A 75 -4.94 6.98 3.65
C ILE A 75 -4.82 7.41 5.12
N PRO A 76 -5.90 7.47 5.90
CA PRO A 76 -5.87 8.09 7.22
C PRO A 76 -5.05 7.28 8.24
N ASN A 77 -5.00 5.96 8.14
CA ASN A 77 -4.23 5.11 9.06
C ASN A 77 -3.24 4.24 8.30
N ILE A 78 -1.95 4.42 8.58
CA ILE A 78 -0.87 3.70 7.92
C ILE A 78 0.07 3.15 9.00
N GLN A 79 0.22 1.83 9.00
CA GLN A 79 1.15 1.10 9.86
C GLN A 79 2.22 0.43 9.00
N ILE A 80 3.49 0.63 9.36
CA ILE A 80 4.63 0.00 8.69
C ILE A 80 5.52 -0.66 9.74
N ASP A 81 5.80 -1.95 9.59
CA ASP A 81 6.54 -2.78 10.55
C ASP A 81 6.06 -2.54 12.00
N GLU A 82 4.75 -2.73 12.22
CA GLU A 82 4.08 -2.60 13.52
C GLU A 82 4.07 -1.18 14.13
N LYS A 83 4.51 -0.16 13.38
CA LYS A 83 4.53 1.24 13.83
C LYS A 83 3.59 2.11 13.01
N TYR A 84 2.75 2.88 13.71
CA TYR A 84 1.96 3.92 13.06
C TYR A 84 2.87 5.02 12.52
N VAL A 85 2.82 5.23 11.21
CA VAL A 85 3.45 6.38 10.56
C VAL A 85 2.42 7.48 10.29
N GLN A 86 1.13 7.13 10.23
CA GLN A 86 0.01 8.06 10.09
C GLN A 86 -1.21 7.46 10.81
N ARG A 87 -1.94 8.27 11.59
CA ARG A 87 -3.12 7.86 12.34
C ARG A 87 -4.16 8.96 12.32
N ASP A 88 -5.40 8.64 11.97
CA ASP A 88 -6.50 9.60 11.82
C ASP A 88 -6.15 10.77 10.88
N GLY A 89 -5.34 10.51 9.85
CA GLY A 89 -4.80 11.53 8.93
C GLY A 89 -3.76 12.46 9.57
N ARG A 90 -3.44 12.26 10.85
CA ARG A 90 -2.44 13.02 11.60
C ARG A 90 -1.12 12.26 11.60
N SER A 91 -0.04 13.01 11.49
CA SER A 91 1.30 12.46 11.52
C SER A 91 1.68 12.03 12.94
N ALA A 92 2.13 10.78 13.11
CA ALA A 92 2.89 10.42 14.31
C ALA A 92 4.20 11.23 14.30
N LEU A 93 4.48 11.93 15.40
CA LEU A 93 5.69 12.74 15.62
C LEU A 93 6.93 11.86 15.76
#